data_AF-A0A818KEG7-F1
#
_entry.id   AF-A0A818KEG7-F1
#
_cell.length_a   1.000
_cell.length_b   1.000
_cell.length_c   1.000
_cell.angle_alpha   90.00
_cell.angle_beta   90.00
_cell.angle_gamma   90.00
#
_symmetry.space_group_name_H-M   'P 1'
#
loop_
_entity.id
_entity.type
_entity.pdbx_description
1 polymer ?
#
loop_
_entity_poly.entity_id
_entity_poly.type
_entity_poly.pdbx_seq_one_letter_code
_entity_poly.pdbx_strand_id
1 'polypeptide(L)'
;THASVIITNVVADYVYIAEQNHDFTHWKADYARKAPIVLRNGAYFIDDVDPIYGWMEIENNDQLESFDESNIDLILDKYRNPPPQGIFEYLFTSDRRKGSTSSSNKSCS
;
A
#
# COMPACT_ATOMS: atom_id res chain seq x y z
N THR A 1 12.08 -10.09 8.17
CA THR A 1 11.12 -10.64 7.19
C THR A 1 10.25 -9.48 6.76
N HIS A 2 10.05 -9.24 5.46
CA HIS A 2 9.16 -8.16 5.02
C HIS A 2 7.75 -8.72 4.89
N ALA A 3 6.76 -8.07 5.50
CA ALA A 3 5.36 -8.45 5.45
C ALA A 3 4.55 -7.31 4.83
N SER A 4 3.48 -7.67 4.12
CA SER A 4 2.46 -6.73 3.67
C SER A 4 1.29 -6.78 4.65
N VAL A 5 0.74 -5.62 4.96
CA VAL A 5 -0.39 -5.47 5.89
C VAL A 5 -1.53 -4.75 5.19
N ILE A 6 -2.74 -4.89 5.70
CA ILE A 6 -3.93 -4.23 5.16
C ILE A 6 -4.41 -3.18 6.17
N ILE A 7 -4.55 -1.94 5.72
CA ILE A 7 -5.23 -0.89 6.48
C ILE A 7 -6.73 -1.11 6.32
N THR A 8 -7.42 -1.45 7.40
CA THR A 8 -8.87 -1.74 7.37
C THR A 8 -9.71 -0.50 7.61
N ASN A 9 -9.18 0.48 8.35
CA ASN A 9 -9.85 1.73 8.64
C ASN A 9 -8.83 2.83 9.02
N VAL A 10 -9.14 4.07 8.66
CA VAL A 10 -8.35 5.26 8.94
C VAL A 10 -9.18 6.22 9.78
N VAL A 11 -8.70 6.55 10.98
CA VAL A 11 -9.29 7.58 11.83
C VAL A 11 -8.26 8.67 12.13
N ALA A 12 -8.67 9.75 12.81
CA ALA A 12 -7.86 10.98 12.92
C ALA A 12 -6.41 10.74 13.36
N ASP A 13 -6.19 9.93 14.40
CA ASP A 13 -4.87 9.80 15.05
C ASP A 13 -4.20 8.44 14.82
N TYR A 14 -4.87 7.50 14.15
CA TYR A 14 -4.35 6.15 13.95
C TYR A 14 -5.06 5.41 12.82
N VAL A 15 -4.39 4.38 12.32
CA VAL A 15 -4.94 3.38 11.41
C VAL A 15 -5.18 2.06 12.13
N TYR A 16 -6.19 1.32 11.68
CA TYR A 16 -6.42 -0.06 12.05
C TYR A 16 -5.77 -0.97 11.00
N ILE A 17 -5.02 -1.97 11.45
CA ILE A 17 -4.24 -2.86 10.59
C ILE A 17 -4.66 -4.30 10.81
N ALA A 18 -4.95 -5.01 9.72
CA ALA A 18 -5.07 -6.45 9.66
C ALA A 18 -3.83 -7.05 8.97
N GLU A 19 -3.24 -8.08 9.55
CA GLU A 19 -2.03 -8.71 9.04
C GLU A 19 -1.99 -10.20 9.41
N GLN A 20 -1.18 -11.00 8.71
CA GLN A 20 -0.94 -12.39 9.08
C GLN A 20 0.51 -12.56 9.52
N ASN A 21 0.77 -13.58 10.36
CA ASN A 21 2.12 -13.96 10.78
C ASN A 21 2.88 -12.89 11.59
N HIS A 22 2.15 -12.05 12.33
CA HIS A 22 2.70 -11.09 13.29
C HIS A 22 2.33 -11.48 14.73
N ASP A 23 1.04 -11.70 14.99
CA ASP A 23 0.51 -12.24 16.25
C ASP A 23 -0.43 -13.42 15.95
N PHE A 24 -0.31 -14.49 16.73
CA PHE A 24 -1.10 -15.72 16.62
C PHE A 24 -2.27 -15.76 17.60
N THR A 25 -2.50 -14.69 18.35
CA THR A 25 -3.65 -14.57 19.24
C THR A 25 -4.92 -14.18 18.49
N HIS A 26 -6.07 -14.59 19.05
CA HIS A 26 -7.37 -14.24 18.50
C HIS A 26 -7.64 -12.74 18.63
N TRP A 27 -8.07 -12.10 17.54
CA TRP A 27 -8.40 -10.68 17.55
C TRP A 27 -9.74 -10.44 18.24
N LYS A 28 -9.81 -9.37 19.01
CA LYS A 28 -11.06 -8.96 19.67
C LYS A 28 -12.00 -8.18 18.73
N ALA A 29 -11.53 -7.87 17.53
CA ALA A 29 -12.19 -7.06 16.52
C ALA A 29 -11.74 -7.50 15.11
N ASP A 30 -12.13 -6.75 14.09
CA ASP A 30 -11.77 -6.93 12.67
C ASP A 30 -10.36 -6.43 12.29
N TYR A 31 -9.50 -6.17 13.28
CA TYR A 31 -8.12 -5.74 13.10
C TYR A 31 -7.18 -6.41 14.12
N ALA A 32 -5.91 -6.55 13.74
CA ALA A 32 -4.85 -7.11 14.58
C ALA A 32 -4.31 -6.09 15.58
N ARG A 33 -4.02 -4.87 15.09
CA ARG A 33 -3.42 -3.79 15.89
C ARG A 33 -3.75 -2.41 15.34
N LYS A 34 -3.34 -1.38 16.09
CA LYS A 34 -3.44 0.03 15.72
C LYS A 34 -2.05 0.61 15.55
N ALA A 35 -1.87 1.50 14.59
CA ALA A 35 -0.64 2.27 14.42
C ALA A 35 -0.95 3.77 14.34
N PRO A 36 -0.25 4.62 15.12
CA PRO A 36 -0.54 6.05 15.15
C PRO A 36 -0.17 6.74 13.82
N ILE A 37 -0.98 7.73 13.46
CA ILE A 37 -0.71 8.66 12.37
C ILE A 37 -0.06 9.90 12.97
N VAL A 38 1.06 10.32 12.41
CA VAL A 38 1.79 11.51 12.85
C VAL A 38 2.00 12.47 11.70
N LEU A 39 1.73 13.75 11.94
CA LEU A 39 2.01 14.84 10.99
C LEU A 39 3.41 15.37 11.27
N ARG A 40 4.35 15.19 10.32
CA ARG A 40 5.72 15.72 10.42
C ARG A 40 6.00 16.54 9.17
N ASN A 41 6.40 17.80 9.32
CA ASN A 41 6.73 18.69 8.20
C ASN A 41 5.64 18.79 7.11
N GLY A 42 4.36 18.75 7.50
CA GLY A 42 3.22 18.83 6.57
C GLY A 42 2.87 17.53 5.84
N ALA A 43 3.54 16.41 6.15
CA ALA A 43 3.23 15.09 5.59
C ALA A 43 2.80 14.10 6.68
N TYR A 44 1.90 13.19 6.33
CA TYR A 44 1.42 12.12 7.21
C TYR A 44 2.34 10.90 7.15
N PHE A 45 2.63 10.34 8.32
CA PHE A 45 3.39 9.11 8.49
C PHE A 45 2.63 8.16 9.40
N ILE A 46 2.78 6.86 9.20
CA ILE A 46 2.34 5.85 10.15
C ILE A 46 3.55 5.48 11.00
N ASP A 47 3.49 5.79 12.30
CA ASP A 47 4.60 5.65 13.24
C ASP A 47 4.46 4.35 14.02
N ASP A 48 5.03 3.28 13.48
CA ASP A 48 4.85 1.93 13.98
C ASP A 48 6.15 1.35 14.55
N VAL A 49 6.05 0.27 15.34
CA VAL A 49 7.23 -0.43 15.89
C VAL A 49 8.09 -0.97 14.76
N ASP A 50 7.44 -1.51 13.73
CA ASP A 50 8.08 -1.94 12.50
C ASP A 50 8.07 -0.81 11.46
N PRO A 51 9.18 -0.55 10.75
CA PRO A 51 9.23 0.50 9.73
C PRO A 51 8.23 0.25 8.59
N ILE A 52 7.34 1.21 8.36
CA ILE A 52 6.42 1.21 7.20
C ILE A 52 7.06 1.99 6.05
N TYR A 53 7.32 1.28 4.95
CA TYR A 53 7.97 1.87 3.77
C TYR A 53 7.02 2.69 2.89
N GLY A 54 5.71 2.47 3.01
CA GLY A 54 4.69 3.14 2.26
C GLY A 54 3.40 2.32 2.22
N TRP A 55 2.43 2.80 1.46
CA TRP A 55 1.19 2.09 1.16
C TRP A 55 0.93 2.14 -0.34
N MET A 56 0.09 1.22 -0.80
CA MET A 56 -0.43 1.23 -2.16
C MET A 56 -1.93 1.46 -2.07
N GLU A 57 -2.41 2.42 -2.84
CA GLU A 57 -3.83 2.72 -2.97
C GLU A 57 -4.30 2.17 -4.31
N ILE A 58 -5.43 1.48 -4.30
CA ILE A 58 -6.13 1.11 -5.52
C ILE A 58 -7.15 2.20 -5.75
N GLU A 59 -7.02 2.94 -6.86
CA GLU A 59 -8.00 3.94 -7.31
C GLU A 59 -9.29 3.26 -7.78
N ASN A 60 -10.01 2.68 -6.83
CA ASN A 60 -11.34 2.15 -7.02
C ASN A 60 -12.18 2.61 -5.82
N ASN A 61 -13.06 3.58 -6.07
CA ASN A 61 -13.93 4.14 -5.03
C ASN A 61 -15.05 3.18 -4.60
N ASP A 62 -15.19 2.02 -5.27
CA ASP A 62 -16.12 0.99 -4.86
C ASP A 62 -15.54 0.24 -3.65
N GLN A 63 -15.99 0.62 -2.45
CA GLN A 63 -15.70 -0.16 -1.25
C GLN A 63 -16.30 -1.56 -1.38
N LEU A 64 -15.49 -2.59 -1.09
CA LEU A 64 -15.99 -3.96 -1.07
C LEU A 64 -16.95 -4.12 0.11
N GLU A 65 -18.15 -4.58 -0.18
CA GLU A 65 -19.10 -5.02 0.84
C GLU A 65 -18.61 -6.30 1.52
N SER A 66 -19.12 -6.52 2.73
CA SER A 66 -18.90 -7.78 3.44
C SER A 66 -19.36 -8.95 2.58
N PHE A 67 -18.58 -10.03 2.55
CA PHE A 67 -18.99 -11.22 1.80
C PHE A 67 -20.26 -11.82 2.44
N ASP A 68 -21.31 -11.91 1.63
CA ASP A 68 -22.59 -12.53 1.99
C ASP A 68 -22.79 -13.78 1.15
N GLU A 69 -22.75 -14.94 1.82
CA GLU A 69 -22.91 -16.26 1.20
C GLU A 69 -24.25 -16.42 0.48
N SER A 70 -25.30 -15.68 0.87
CA SER A 70 -26.60 -15.75 0.21
C SER A 70 -26.60 -15.17 -1.21
N ASN A 71 -25.57 -14.39 -1.56
CA ASN A 71 -25.42 -13.70 -2.84
C ASN A 71 -24.29 -14.25 -3.72
N ILE A 72 -23.86 -15.49 -3.46
CA ILE A 72 -22.67 -16.07 -4.11
C ILE A 72 -22.77 -16.11 -5.64
N ASP A 73 -23.93 -16.45 -6.19
CA ASP A 73 -24.13 -16.54 -7.64
C ASP A 73 -24.01 -15.17 -8.33
N LEU A 74 -24.51 -14.11 -7.68
CA LEU A 74 -24.40 -12.73 -8.15
C LEU A 74 -22.95 -12.23 -8.13
N ILE A 75 -22.21 -12.59 -7.09
CA ILE A 75 -20.78 -12.28 -6.96
C ILE A 75 -20.03 -12.95 -8.11
N LEU A 76 -20.23 -14.25 -8.33
CA LEU A 76 -19.55 -15.01 -9.37
C LEU A 76 -19.82 -14.46 -10.78
N ASP A 77 -21.06 -14.06 -11.07
CA ASP A 77 -21.41 -13.46 -12.36
C ASP A 77 -20.72 -12.10 -12.58
N LYS A 78 -20.56 -11.27 -11.54
CA LYS A 78 -19.82 -10.00 -11.62
C LYS A 78 -18.35 -10.19 -12.02
N TYR A 79 -17.73 -11.29 -11.61
CA TYR A 79 -16.31 -11.57 -11.86
C TYR A 79 -16.04 -12.44 -13.09
N ARG A 80 -17.07 -12.89 -13.83
CA ARG A 80 -16.88 -13.61 -15.10
C ARG A 80 -16.18 -12.77 -16.17
N ASN A 81 -16.46 -11.46 -16.19
CA ASN A 81 -15.83 -10.50 -17.10
C ASN A 81 -15.41 -9.27 -16.29
N PRO A 82 -14.29 -9.32 -15.57
CA PRO A 82 -13.88 -8.20 -14.75
C PRO A 82 -13.56 -6.99 -15.63
N PRO A 83 -13.95 -5.77 -15.24
CA PRO A 83 -13.45 -4.57 -15.90
C PRO A 83 -11.91 -4.54 -15.78
N PRO A 84 -11.20 -3.93 -16.74
CA PRO A 84 -9.77 -3.77 -16.63
C PRO A 84 -9.44 -3.03 -15.33
N GLN A 85 -8.78 -3.72 -14.41
CA GLN A 85 -8.20 -3.09 -13.22
C GLN A 85 -7.03 -2.24 -13.71
N GLY A 86 -6.93 -1.01 -13.20
CA GLY A 86 -6.14 0.09 -13.75
C GLY A 86 -4.70 -0.22 -14.17
N ILE A 87 -4.11 0.74 -14.88
CA ILE A 87 -2.73 0.63 -15.35
C ILE A 87 -1.81 0.67 -14.12
N PHE A 88 -1.06 -0.41 -13.88
CA PHE A 88 0.07 -0.39 -12.95
C PHE A 88 1.17 0.51 -13.53
N GLU A 89 1.08 1.81 -13.28
CA GLU A 89 2.19 2.71 -13.55
C GLU A 89 3.31 2.36 -12.57
N TYR A 90 4.40 1.80 -13.10
CA TYR A 90 5.61 1.52 -12.35
C TYR A 90 6.16 2.84 -11.79
N LEU A 91 5.81 3.17 -10.54
CA LEU A 91 6.30 4.37 -9.83
C LEU A 91 7.78 4.30 -9.44
N PHE A 92 8.52 3.28 -9.88
CA PHE A 92 9.96 3.20 -9.75
C PHE A 92 10.64 3.59 -11.07
N THR A 93 10.50 4.84 -11.51
CA THR A 93 11.57 5.44 -12.30
C THR A 93 12.74 5.63 -11.35
N SER A 94 13.61 4.62 -11.27
CA SER A 94 14.94 4.84 -10.71
C SER A 94 15.56 5.97 -11.53
N ASP A 95 15.71 7.13 -10.91
CA ASP A 95 16.57 8.18 -11.43
C ASP A 95 17.95 7.57 -11.59
N ARG A 96 18.26 7.09 -12.79
CA ARG A 96 19.64 6.94 -13.24
C ARG A 96 20.18 8.35 -13.22
N ARG A 97 20.77 8.73 -12.08
CA ARG A 97 21.64 9.90 -11.94
C ARG A 97 22.48 9.97 -13.20
N LYS A 98 22.22 10.99 -14.03
CA LYS A 98 23.14 11.39 -15.09
C LYS A 98 24.44 11.75 -14.40
N GLY A 99 25.37 10.80 -14.36
CA GLY A 99 26.77 11.10 -14.11
C GLY A 99 27.22 12.03 -15.22
N SER A 100 27.32 13.32 -14.90
CA SER A 100 27.98 14.31 -15.73
C SER A 100 29.47 13.96 -15.76
N THR A 101 29.90 13.16 -16.73
CA THR A 101 31.31 13.11 -17.10
C THR A 101 31.61 14.38 -17.89
N SER A 102 32.19 15.35 -17.20
CA SER A 102 32.91 16.47 -17.80
C SER A 102 34.15 15.93 -18.53
N SER A 103 34.04 15.65 -19.82
CA SER A 103 35.20 15.34 -20.66
C SER A 103 35.83 16.65 -21.13
N SER A 104 36.79 17.13 -20.35
CA SER A 104 37.73 18.17 -20.74
C SER A 104 38.70 17.66 -21.83
N ASN A 105 38.84 18.47 -22.88
CA ASN A 105 39.72 18.32 -24.04
C ASN A 105 41.18 17.93 -23.68
N LYS A 106 41.76 17.01 -24.46
CA LYS A 106 43.19 17.04 -24.82
C LYS A 106 43.38 16.64 -26.29
N SER A 107 43.73 17.64 -27.08
CA SER A 107 44.36 17.52 -28.39
C SER A 107 45.80 17.02 -28.17
N CYS A 108 46.20 15.96 -28.87
CA CYS A 108 47.61 15.61 -29.03
C CYS A 108 47.99 15.86 -30.49
N SER A 109 49.11 16.58 -30.64
CA SER A 109 49.83 16.87 -31.89
C SER A 109 50.44 15.64 -32.53
#